data_AF-A0A655APU4-F1
#
_entry.id   AF-A0A655APU4-F1
#
_cell.length_a   1.000
_cell.length_b   1.000
_cell.length_c   1.000
_cell.angle_alpha   90.00
_cell.angle_beta   90.00
_cell.angle_gamma   90.00
#
_symmetry.space_group_name_H-M   'P 1'
#
loop_
_entity.id
_entity.type
_entity.pdbx_description
1 polymer ?
#
loop_
_entity_poly.entity_id
_entity_poly.type
_entity_poly.pdbx_seq_one_letter_code
_entity_poly.pdbx_strand_id
1 'polypeptide(L)'
;MAASWFGSVTSGLADAAWRGPAAVAMARAVAPYLGWLISATAQAEQAAAQARVAVATFEAARAATVHPAIVAANRAVLVSLVSSNLLGFNAPAIAATEAAYERM
;
A
#
# COMPACT_ATOMS: atom_id res chain seq x y z
N MET A 1 12.75 -11.03 15.04
CA MET A 1 13.69 -10.57 16.11
C MET A 1 13.16 -10.79 17.53
N ALA A 2 11.93 -10.39 17.86
CA ALA A 2 11.39 -10.59 19.21
C ALA A 2 11.26 -12.08 19.59
N ALA A 3 10.67 -12.90 18.71
CA ALA A 3 10.56 -14.36 18.93
C ALA A 3 11.93 -15.05 19.07
N SER A 4 12.90 -14.71 18.23
CA SER A 4 14.24 -15.30 18.25
C SER A 4 15.03 -14.92 19.50
N TRP A 5 14.96 -13.66 19.92
CA TRP A 5 15.61 -13.20 21.16
C TRP A 5 14.98 -13.87 22.38
N PHE A 6 13.64 -13.86 22.45
CA PHE A 6 12.90 -14.44 23.56
C PHE A 6 13.14 -15.94 23.69
N GLY A 7 13.08 -16.67 22.56
CA GLY A 7 13.44 -18.08 22.49
C GLY A 7 14.86 -18.33 23.00
N SER A 8 15.85 -17.57 22.51
CA SER A 8 17.26 -17.71 22.93
C SER A 8 17.48 -17.47 24.43
N VAL A 9 16.84 -16.45 25.02
CA VAL A 9 16.94 -16.18 26.47
C VAL A 9 16.31 -17.31 27.28
N THR A 10 15.13 -17.79 26.85
CA THR A 10 14.42 -18.86 27.57
C THR A 10 15.14 -20.20 27.48
N SER A 11 15.72 -20.56 26.33
CA SER A 11 16.54 -21.77 26.20
C SER A 11 17.84 -21.65 26.99
N GLY A 12 18.53 -20.51 26.92
CA GLY A 12 19.76 -20.27 27.68
C GLY A 12 19.56 -20.36 29.20
N LEU A 13 18.42 -19.89 29.73
CA LEU A 13 18.07 -20.03 31.15
C LEU A 13 17.80 -21.48 31.56
N ALA A 14 17.09 -22.24 30.71
CA ALA A 14 16.74 -23.64 30.96
C ALA A 14 17.95 -24.59 30.85
N ASP A 15 18.92 -24.28 29.98
CA ASP A 15 20.11 -25.11 29.76
C ASP A 15 21.23 -24.83 30.77
N ALA A 16 21.23 -23.66 31.42
CA ALA A 16 22.30 -23.24 32.33
C ALA A 16 21.91 -23.27 33.82
N ALA A 17 21.11 -22.28 34.25
CA ALA A 17 20.91 -21.98 35.67
C ALA A 17 19.67 -22.67 36.27
N TRP A 18 18.63 -22.89 35.47
CA TRP A 18 17.37 -23.47 35.93
C TRP A 18 17.30 -24.94 35.54
N ARG A 19 17.52 -25.85 36.50
CA ARG A 19 17.47 -27.30 36.27
C ARG A 19 16.40 -27.98 37.12
N GLY A 20 15.85 -29.07 36.62
CA GLY A 20 14.87 -29.90 37.33
C GLY A 20 13.39 -29.59 37.00
N PRO A 21 12.44 -30.22 37.70
CA PRO A 21 11.01 -30.21 37.34
C PRO A 21 10.37 -28.81 37.28
N ALA A 22 10.82 -27.88 38.12
CA ALA A 22 10.34 -26.49 38.13
C ALA A 22 10.75 -25.73 36.85
N ALA A 23 11.97 -25.95 36.36
CA ALA A 23 12.45 -25.35 35.11
C ALA A 23 11.66 -25.86 33.90
N VAL A 24 11.34 -27.16 33.88
CA VAL A 24 10.48 -27.78 32.85
C VAL A 24 9.07 -27.20 32.89
N ALA A 25 8.51 -26.96 34.08
CA ALA A 25 7.20 -26.32 34.23
C ALA A 25 7.21 -24.87 33.69
N MET A 26 8.26 -24.09 33.98
CA MET A 26 8.43 -22.73 33.45
C MET A 26 8.58 -22.71 31.93
N ALA A 27 9.38 -23.60 31.35
CA ALA A 27 9.54 -23.70 29.89
C ALA A 27 8.19 -24.00 29.19
N ARG A 28 7.38 -24.90 29.76
CA ARG A 28 6.03 -25.19 29.25
C ARG A 28 5.09 -23.99 29.35
N ALA A 29 5.15 -23.23 30.45
CA ALA A 29 4.32 -22.05 30.66
C ALA A 29 4.62 -20.94 29.64
N VAL A 30 5.86 -20.85 29.16
CA VAL A 30 6.33 -19.81 28.24
C VAL A 30 6.06 -20.15 26.76
N ALA A 31 5.92 -21.43 26.41
CA ALA A 31 5.72 -21.88 25.03
C ALA A 31 4.55 -21.20 24.28
N PRO A 32 3.37 -20.94 24.89
CA PRO A 32 2.27 -20.25 24.20
C PRO A 32 2.63 -18.81 23.78
N TYR A 33 3.39 -18.10 24.62
CA TYR A 33 3.81 -16.73 24.32
C TYR A 33 4.86 -16.69 23.20
N LEU A 34 5.80 -17.64 23.20
CA LEU A 34 6.74 -17.78 22.07
C LEU A 34 5.99 -18.10 20.76
N GLY A 35 5.00 -18.99 20.80
CA GLY A 35 4.13 -19.29 19.65
C GLY A 35 3.39 -18.06 19.14
N TRP A 36 2.85 -17.24 20.05
CA TRP A 36 2.23 -15.96 19.69
C TRP A 36 3.23 -14.97 19.08
N LEU A 37 4.44 -14.84 19.63
CA LEU A 37 5.47 -13.96 19.07
C LEU A 37 5.87 -14.36 17.64
N ILE A 38 5.94 -15.66 17.34
CA ILE A 38 6.24 -16.16 16.00
C ILE A 38 5.11 -15.77 15.04
N SER A 39 3.86 -16.02 15.41
CA SER A 39 2.71 -15.70 14.54
C SER A 39 2.54 -14.19 14.32
N ALA A 40 2.75 -13.39 15.37
CA ALA A 40 2.72 -11.94 15.28
C ALA A 40 3.84 -11.40 14.37
N THR A 41 5.04 -11.98 14.43
CA THR A 41 6.15 -11.59 13.55
C THR A 41 5.80 -11.87 12.09
N ALA A 42 5.27 -13.07 11.78
CA ALA A 42 4.86 -13.42 10.42
C ALA A 42 3.74 -12.49 9.89
N GLN A 43 2.75 -12.17 10.75
CA GLN A 43 1.68 -11.24 10.39
C GLN A 43 2.22 -9.83 10.11
N ALA A 44 3.18 -9.35 10.90
CA ALA A 44 3.79 -8.04 10.69
C ALA A 44 4.58 -7.98 9.36
N GLU A 45 5.33 -9.04 9.02
CA GLU A 45 6.04 -9.14 7.75
C GLU A 45 5.08 -9.14 6.55
N GLN A 46 3.98 -9.90 6.65
CA GLN A 46 2.94 -9.92 5.63
C GLN A 46 2.26 -8.56 5.48
N ALA A 47 1.91 -7.90 6.59
CA ALA A 47 1.30 -6.58 6.58
C ALA A 47 2.23 -5.54 5.95
N ALA A 48 3.53 -5.58 6.25
CA ALA A 48 4.53 -4.71 5.63
C ALA A 48 4.66 -4.97 4.12
N ALA A 49 4.60 -6.24 3.67
CA ALA A 49 4.59 -6.56 2.26
C ALA A 49 3.33 -6.01 1.55
N GLN A 50 2.15 -6.19 2.16
CA GLN A 50 0.89 -5.66 1.62
C GLN A 50 0.88 -4.13 1.57
N ALA A 51 1.42 -3.44 2.58
CA ALA A 51 1.55 -1.99 2.58
C ALA A 51 2.41 -1.49 1.41
N ARG A 52 3.52 -2.17 1.09
CA ARG A 52 4.36 -1.83 -0.08
C ARG A 52 3.60 -2.04 -1.39
N VAL A 53 2.82 -3.12 -1.50
CA VAL A 53 1.97 -3.34 -2.67
C VAL A 53 0.94 -2.23 -2.83
N ALA A 54 0.26 -1.82 -1.74
CA ALA A 54 -0.72 -0.74 -1.77
C ALA A 54 -0.12 0.62 -2.17
N VAL A 55 1.11 0.92 -1.71
CA VAL A 55 1.84 2.12 -2.16
C VAL A 55 2.13 2.05 -3.65
N ALA A 56 2.66 0.92 -4.13
CA ALA A 56 2.96 0.74 -5.55
C ALA A 56 1.70 0.86 -6.44
N THR A 57 0.57 0.28 -6.02
CA THR A 57 -0.69 0.40 -6.78
C THR A 57 -1.23 1.82 -6.77
N PHE A 58 -1.13 2.54 -5.65
CA PHE A 58 -1.51 3.95 -5.57
C PHE A 58 -0.65 4.83 -6.48
N GLU A 59 0.68 4.65 -6.44
CA GLU A 59 1.61 5.41 -7.28
C GLU A 59 1.38 5.13 -8.77
N ALA A 60 1.12 3.87 -9.14
CA ALA A 60 0.76 3.51 -10.51
C ALA A 60 -0.56 4.16 -10.96
N ALA A 61 -1.60 4.11 -10.14
CA ALA A 61 -2.89 4.74 -10.42
C ALA A 61 -2.76 6.26 -10.56
N ARG A 62 -1.99 6.89 -9.66
CA ARG A 62 -1.69 8.33 -9.69
C ARG A 62 -0.94 8.71 -10.96
N ALA A 63 0.04 7.93 -11.39
CA ALA A 63 0.80 8.19 -12.61
C ALA A 63 -0.04 7.99 -13.88
N ALA A 64 -0.99 7.06 -13.86
CA ALA A 64 -1.90 6.80 -14.99
C ALA A 64 -3.07 7.80 -15.07
N THR A 65 -3.41 8.49 -13.98
CA THR A 65 -4.53 9.42 -13.93
C THR A 65 -4.16 10.75 -14.59
N VAL A 66 -5.02 11.26 -15.49
CA VAL A 66 -4.82 12.56 -16.12
C VAL A 66 -4.90 13.69 -15.10
N HIS A 67 -3.94 14.61 -15.17
CA HIS A 67 -3.85 15.72 -14.23
C HIS A 67 -5.05 16.69 -14.40
N PRO A 68 -5.74 17.10 -13.31
CA PRO A 68 -6.93 17.95 -13.40
C PRO A 68 -6.75 19.26 -14.16
N ALA A 69 -5.54 19.86 -14.11
CA ALA A 69 -5.23 21.08 -14.88
C ALA A 69 -5.31 20.87 -16.40
N ILE A 70 -4.97 19.68 -16.90
CA ILE A 70 -5.05 19.34 -18.33
C ILE A 70 -6.52 19.25 -18.75
N VAL A 71 -7.33 18.61 -17.91
CA VAL A 71 -8.78 18.51 -18.09
C VAL A 71 -9.40 19.92 -18.14
N ALA A 72 -9.08 20.77 -17.17
CA ALA A 72 -9.57 22.15 -17.13
C ALA A 72 -9.15 22.98 -18.36
N ALA A 73 -7.90 22.81 -18.83
CA ALA A 73 -7.42 23.48 -20.04
C ALA A 73 -8.21 23.04 -21.29
N ASN A 74 -8.47 21.74 -21.46
CA ASN A 74 -9.33 21.24 -22.54
C ASN A 74 -10.73 21.86 -22.48
N ARG A 75 -11.35 21.92 -21.29
CA ARG A 75 -12.68 22.53 -21.13
C ARG A 75 -12.69 24.02 -21.44
N ALA A 76 -11.65 24.76 -21.07
CA ALA A 76 -11.51 26.17 -21.42
C ALA A 76 -11.40 26.39 -22.94
N VAL A 77 -10.62 25.56 -23.63
CA VAL A 77 -10.51 25.58 -25.10
C VAL A 77 -11.87 25.31 -25.75
N LEU A 78 -12.61 24.30 -25.26
CA LEU A 78 -13.95 24.00 -25.78
C LEU A 78 -14.89 25.21 -25.67
N VAL A 79 -14.95 25.86 -24.50
CA VAL A 79 -15.79 27.05 -24.30
C VAL A 79 -15.42 28.15 -25.29
N SER A 80 -14.13 28.40 -25.50
CA SER A 80 -13.64 29.41 -26.47
C SER A 80 -14.01 29.07 -27.92
N LEU A 81 -13.91 27.80 -28.31
CA LEU A 81 -14.24 27.35 -29.66
C LEU A 81 -15.74 27.47 -29.92
N VAL A 82 -16.57 27.07 -28.96
CA VAL A 82 -18.03 27.16 -29.03
C VAL A 82 -18.48 28.62 -29.08
N SER A 83 -17.95 29.48 -28.21
CA SER A 83 -18.34 30.90 -28.16
C SER A 83 -18.01 31.66 -29.45
N SER A 84 -16.98 31.23 -30.19
CA SER A 84 -16.57 31.82 -31.46
C SER A 84 -17.16 31.10 -32.69
N ASN A 85 -17.97 30.05 -32.51
CA ASN A 85 -18.49 29.23 -33.61
C ASN A 85 -19.73 29.83 -34.31
N LEU A 86 -19.72 31.13 -34.62
CA LEU A 86 -20.88 31.85 -35.14
C LEU A 86 -21.36 31.33 -36.50
N LEU A 87 -20.43 30.86 -37.33
CA LEU A 87 -20.69 30.36 -38.70
C LEU A 87 -20.50 28.85 -38.84
N GLY A 88 -20.26 28.14 -37.75
CA GLY A 88 -20.03 26.68 -37.78
C GLY A 88 -18.63 26.23 -38.19
N PHE A 89 -17.71 27.13 -38.57
CA PHE A 89 -16.37 26.75 -39.02
C PHE A 89 -15.50 26.07 -37.95
N ASN A 90 -15.78 26.29 -36.67
CA ASN A 90 -15.04 25.64 -35.58
C ASN A 90 -15.55 24.22 -35.27
N ALA A 91 -16.62 23.74 -35.94
CA ALA A 91 -17.20 22.43 -35.65
C ALA A 91 -16.17 21.27 -35.67
N PRO A 92 -15.22 21.18 -36.62
CA PRO A 92 -14.19 20.14 -36.59
C PRO A 92 -13.23 20.26 -35.39
N ALA A 93 -12.88 21.49 -34.99
CA ALA A 93 -11.98 21.73 -33.85
C ALA A 93 -12.66 21.43 -32.50
N ILE A 94 -13.97 21.70 -32.40
CA ILE A 94 -14.80 21.31 -31.26
C ILE A 94 -14.79 19.79 -31.11
N ALA A 95 -15.11 19.06 -32.18
CA ALA A 95 -15.13 17.59 -32.17
C ALA A 95 -13.76 17.00 -31.81
N ALA A 96 -12.66 17.59 -32.30
CA ALA A 96 -11.31 17.17 -31.92
C ALA A 96 -11.00 17.41 -30.44
N THR A 97 -11.48 18.54 -29.88
CA THR A 97 -11.31 18.88 -28.46
C THR A 97 -12.11 17.94 -27.56
N GLU A 98 -13.35 17.59 -27.95
CA GLU A 98 -14.18 16.61 -27.25
C GLU A 98 -13.57 15.21 -27.32
N ALA A 99 -13.12 14.78 -28.49
CA ALA A 99 -12.44 13.48 -28.63
C ALA A 99 -11.12 13.42 -27.83
N ALA A 100 -10.44 14.55 -27.63
CA ALA A 100 -9.29 14.61 -26.73
C ALA A 100 -9.70 14.46 -25.26
N TYR A 101 -10.83 15.03 -24.85
CA TYR A 101 -11.37 14.88 -23.50
C TYR A 101 -11.82 13.43 -23.22
N GLU A 102 -12.44 12.75 -24.19
CA GLU A 102 -12.85 11.35 -24.04
C GLU A 102 -11.67 10.38 -23.87
N ARG A 103 -10.48 10.78 -24.30
CA ARG A 103 -9.24 10.01 -24.11
C ARG A 103 -8.50 10.34 -22.82
N MET A 104 -8.95 11.36 -22.07
CA MET A 104 -8.39 11.74 -20.77
C MET A 104 -9.07 10.97 -19.63
#